data_AF-A0A2N8NNE0-F1
#
_entry.id   AF-A0A2N8NNE0-F1
#
_cell.length_a   1.000
_cell.length_b   1.000
_cell.length_c   1.000
_cell.angle_alpha   90.00
_cell.angle_beta   90.00
_cell.angle_gamma   90.00
#
_symmetry.space_group_name_H-M   'P 1'
#
loop_
_entity.id
_entity.type
_entity.pdbx_description
1 polymer ?
#
loop_
_entity_poly.entity_id
_entity_poly.type
_entity_poly.pdbx_seq_one_letter_code
_entity_poly.pdbx_strand_id
1 'polypeptide(L)'
;MPSPAATTVEARVLNLLLPYHRTSGPGSPDPADHPEQLRQIRQFTDAGEPIVLTLPGFPCKSPNPAKVLGHLPDEGERLSLGFLDRLCARVAEVYEPGARMLICSDGHIFGDLIRVPDPLIDAYGDALRDLIRGAGLTRLDTFDLRDVHGDLDHDTKRRLVTEAFAPSVPSLRELARTDEETARLYRGITRFLVEDTADFTGTRSALQRECRTRAYGVIARSRAWGDLIAHHHPRSVRLSIHPQRPGSEKFGIRLLEAADAWATPWHTVVLRTRGGAARLMRREDAERVGRLVLRDGRPSHYEEV
;
A
#
# COMPACT_ATOMS: atom_id res chain seq x y z
N MET A 1 -20.29 -22.51 -21.46
CA MET A 1 -19.83 -21.41 -22.35
C MET A 1 -19.27 -20.32 -21.45
N PRO A 2 -18.08 -19.77 -21.71
CA PRO A 2 -17.62 -18.62 -20.95
C PRO A 2 -18.62 -17.47 -21.13
N SER A 3 -18.91 -16.74 -20.05
CA SER A 3 -19.76 -15.54 -20.08
C SER A 3 -19.22 -14.53 -21.12
N PRO A 4 -20.06 -13.79 -21.86
CA PRO A 4 -19.63 -12.75 -22.80
C PRO A 4 -18.76 -11.65 -22.15
N ALA A 5 -18.69 -11.57 -20.81
CA ALA A 5 -17.74 -10.73 -20.10
C ALA A 5 -16.27 -11.18 -20.26
N ALA A 6 -16.01 -12.47 -20.52
CA ALA A 6 -14.65 -13.02 -20.57
C ALA A 6 -13.79 -12.56 -21.78
N THR A 7 -14.38 -11.84 -22.73
CA THR A 7 -13.73 -11.45 -24.00
C THR A 7 -13.42 -9.97 -24.13
N THR A 8 -13.86 -9.09 -23.22
CA THR A 8 -13.59 -7.65 -23.36
C THR A 8 -12.13 -7.30 -23.00
N VAL A 9 -11.64 -6.15 -23.46
CA VAL A 9 -10.30 -5.65 -23.07
C VAL A 9 -10.25 -5.46 -21.55
N GLU A 10 -11.29 -4.87 -20.95
CA GLU A 10 -11.35 -4.57 -19.52
C GLU A 10 -11.27 -5.85 -18.68
N ALA A 11 -11.98 -6.90 -19.07
CA ALA A 11 -11.91 -8.18 -18.39
C ALA A 11 -10.55 -8.86 -18.52
N ARG A 12 -9.91 -8.76 -19.70
CA ARG A 12 -8.54 -9.27 -19.91
C ARG A 12 -7.52 -8.52 -19.05
N VAL A 13 -7.65 -7.19 -18.92
CA VAL A 13 -6.83 -6.39 -18.00
C VAL A 13 -7.07 -6.83 -16.56
N LEU A 14 -8.32 -6.88 -16.12
CA LEU A 14 -8.66 -7.24 -14.74
C LEU A 14 -8.19 -8.67 -14.38
N ASN A 15 -8.23 -9.61 -15.32
CA ASN A 15 -7.69 -10.96 -15.16
C ASN A 15 -6.18 -10.98 -14.84
N LEU A 16 -5.42 -9.93 -15.18
CA LEU A 16 -4.01 -9.81 -14.79
C LEU A 16 -3.87 -9.41 -13.31
N LEU A 17 -4.86 -8.73 -12.73
CA LEU A 17 -4.85 -8.24 -11.35
C LEU A 17 -5.43 -9.28 -10.37
N LEU A 18 -6.46 -10.03 -10.79
CA LEU A 18 -7.19 -10.98 -9.94
C LEU A 18 -6.32 -12.04 -9.22
N PRO A 19 -5.26 -12.61 -9.83
CA PRO A 19 -4.34 -13.52 -9.13
C PRO A 19 -3.66 -12.88 -7.91
N TYR A 20 -3.60 -11.55 -7.87
CA TYR A 20 -2.99 -10.76 -6.81
C TYR A 20 -4.04 -10.09 -5.92
N HIS A 21 -5.33 -10.39 -6.08
CA HIS A 21 -6.40 -9.78 -5.29
C HIS A 21 -6.23 -10.08 -3.80
N ARG A 22 -5.99 -9.03 -2.99
CA ARG A 22 -5.86 -9.09 -1.54
C ARG A 22 -7.25 -9.10 -0.90
N THR A 23 -7.67 -10.23 -0.36
CA THR A 23 -8.99 -10.43 0.26
C THR A 23 -8.85 -11.00 1.67
N SER A 24 -9.88 -10.82 2.52
CA SER A 24 -9.97 -11.46 3.84
C SER A 24 -10.68 -12.83 3.81
N GLY A 25 -11.17 -13.25 2.64
CA GLY A 25 -11.85 -14.53 2.38
C GLY A 25 -11.60 -14.99 0.94
N PRO A 26 -12.27 -16.05 0.45
CA PRO A 26 -12.11 -16.50 -0.94
C PRO A 26 -12.53 -15.37 -1.89
N GLY A 27 -11.58 -14.87 -2.68
CA GLY A 27 -11.84 -13.85 -3.70
C GLY A 27 -12.45 -14.49 -4.95
N SER A 28 -13.37 -13.79 -5.61
CA SER A 28 -13.87 -14.27 -6.90
C SER A 28 -12.80 -14.10 -7.99
N PRO A 29 -12.51 -15.14 -8.78
CA PRO A 29 -11.63 -15.07 -9.94
C PRO A 29 -12.36 -14.58 -11.20
N ASP A 30 -13.68 -14.35 -11.16
CA ASP A 30 -14.44 -13.87 -12.31
C ASP A 30 -14.43 -12.33 -12.36
N PRO A 31 -13.90 -11.70 -13.43
CA PRO A 31 -13.99 -10.25 -13.64
C PRO A 31 -15.40 -9.67 -13.47
N ALA A 32 -16.44 -10.43 -13.80
CA ALA A 32 -17.83 -9.97 -13.69
C ALA A 32 -18.24 -9.62 -12.25
N ASP A 33 -17.58 -10.20 -11.25
CA ASP A 33 -17.83 -9.91 -9.83
C ASP A 33 -17.12 -8.64 -9.33
N HIS A 34 -16.45 -7.89 -10.22
CA HIS A 34 -15.74 -6.64 -9.92
C HIS A 34 -16.19 -5.49 -10.84
N PRO A 35 -17.50 -5.13 -10.81
CA PRO A 35 -18.08 -4.17 -11.75
C PRO A 35 -17.46 -2.77 -11.63
N GLU A 36 -17.03 -2.35 -10.44
CA GLU A 36 -16.38 -1.05 -10.26
C GLU A 36 -15.02 -0.98 -10.98
N GLN A 37 -14.22 -2.04 -10.89
CA GLN A 37 -12.93 -2.09 -11.57
C GLN A 37 -13.11 -2.17 -13.09
N LEU A 38 -14.08 -2.96 -13.57
CA LEU A 38 -14.43 -2.98 -15.00
C LEU A 38 -14.85 -1.59 -15.48
N ARG A 39 -15.68 -0.88 -14.71
CA ARG A 39 -16.10 0.50 -15.02
C ARG A 39 -14.92 1.47 -15.04
N GLN A 40 -14.04 1.42 -14.05
CA GLN A 40 -12.85 2.28 -13.98
C GLN A 40 -11.89 2.02 -15.15
N ILE A 41 -11.64 0.75 -15.51
CA ILE A 41 -10.81 0.39 -16.67
C ILE A 41 -11.46 0.88 -17.96
N ARG A 42 -12.79 0.72 -18.09
CA ARG A 42 -13.55 1.13 -19.28
C ARG A 42 -13.39 2.61 -19.60
N GLN A 43 -13.30 3.47 -18.58
CA GLN A 43 -13.08 4.91 -18.78
C GLN A 43 -11.81 5.21 -19.60
N PHE A 44 -10.81 4.34 -19.57
CA PHE A 44 -9.58 4.49 -20.34
C PHE A 44 -9.65 3.80 -21.70
N THR A 45 -10.20 2.59 -21.74
CA THR A 45 -10.29 1.81 -22.98
C THR A 45 -11.23 2.46 -23.99
N ASP A 46 -12.35 3.06 -23.56
CA ASP A 46 -13.25 3.84 -24.42
C ASP A 46 -12.55 5.09 -25.00
N ALA A 47 -11.55 5.63 -24.28
CA ALA A 47 -10.80 6.81 -24.69
C ALA A 47 -9.51 6.47 -25.47
N GLY A 48 -9.11 5.19 -25.54
CA GLY A 48 -7.82 4.80 -26.12
C GLY A 48 -6.60 5.32 -25.35
N GLU A 49 -6.75 5.59 -24.06
CA GLU A 49 -5.70 6.16 -23.21
C GLU A 49 -5.04 5.10 -22.32
N PRO A 50 -3.78 5.29 -21.90
CA PRO A 50 -3.14 4.42 -20.91
C PRO A 50 -3.91 4.36 -19.60
N ILE A 51 -4.10 3.17 -19.04
CA ILE A 51 -4.80 2.98 -17.77
C ILE A 51 -3.93 3.52 -16.62
N VAL A 52 -4.49 4.41 -15.81
CA VAL A 52 -3.80 4.93 -14.61
C VAL A 52 -4.24 4.15 -13.38
N LEU A 53 -3.32 3.43 -12.75
CA LEU A 53 -3.51 2.71 -11.50
C LEU A 53 -2.97 3.57 -10.36
N THR A 54 -3.79 3.97 -9.39
CA THR A 54 -3.32 4.69 -8.20
C THR A 54 -3.19 3.74 -7.03
N LEU A 55 -2.04 3.72 -6.35
CA LEU A 55 -1.77 2.83 -5.22
C LEU A 55 -1.26 3.62 -4.02
N PRO A 56 -2.11 3.92 -3.03
CA PRO A 56 -1.66 4.39 -1.73
C PRO A 56 -0.79 3.35 -1.03
N GLY A 57 0.41 3.74 -0.64
CA GLY A 57 1.36 2.88 0.05
C GLY A 57 2.81 3.32 -0.12
N PHE A 58 3.75 2.53 0.40
CA PHE A 58 5.16 2.90 0.53
C PHE A 58 5.36 4.21 1.34
N PRO A 59 4.84 4.30 2.59
CA PRO A 59 4.96 5.50 3.42
C PRO A 59 6.38 5.71 3.93
N CYS A 60 6.89 4.72 4.64
CA CYS A 60 8.18 4.64 5.33
C CYS A 60 8.28 3.24 5.95
N LYS A 61 9.47 2.78 6.34
CA LYS A 61 9.61 1.57 7.16
C LYS A 61 8.98 1.77 8.54
N SER A 62 8.49 0.67 9.14
CA SER A 62 8.04 0.64 10.53
C SER A 62 9.09 1.22 11.48
N PRO A 63 8.70 2.05 12.48
CA PRO A 63 9.63 2.53 13.49
C PRO A 63 10.09 1.44 14.46
N ASN A 64 9.48 0.25 14.45
CA ASN A 64 9.91 -0.88 15.27
C ASN A 64 11.08 -1.63 14.60
N PRO A 65 12.31 -1.56 15.14
CA PRO A 65 13.46 -2.26 14.56
C PRO A 65 13.31 -3.79 14.57
N ALA A 66 12.45 -4.35 15.41
CA ALA A 66 12.16 -5.78 15.42
C ALA A 66 11.32 -6.24 14.21
N LYS A 67 10.75 -5.32 13.42
CA LYS A 67 9.91 -5.65 12.24
C LYS A 67 10.66 -5.53 10.91
N VAL A 68 11.68 -4.68 10.86
CA VAL A 68 12.36 -4.25 9.61
C VAL A 68 13.88 -4.26 9.76
N LEU A 69 14.62 -4.18 8.65
CA LEU A 69 16.08 -4.21 8.64
C LEU A 69 16.74 -2.83 8.77
N GLY A 70 15.98 -1.76 8.59
CA GLY A 70 16.43 -0.37 8.64
C GLY A 70 15.30 0.59 8.32
N HIS A 71 15.61 1.88 8.17
CA HIS A 71 14.61 2.91 7.83
C HIS A 71 14.45 3.15 6.31
N LEU A 72 15.38 2.65 5.49
CA LEU A 72 15.34 2.77 4.03
C LEU A 72 14.64 1.56 3.38
N PRO A 73 14.15 1.70 2.13
CA PRO A 73 13.69 0.58 1.32
C PRO A 73 14.74 -0.54 1.22
N ASP A 74 14.28 -1.78 1.29
CA ASP A 74 15.13 -2.98 1.15
C ASP A 74 14.63 -3.89 0.02
N GLU A 75 14.95 -5.18 0.08
CA GLU A 75 14.54 -6.14 -0.96
C GLU A 75 13.02 -6.23 -1.11
N GLY A 76 12.26 -5.99 -0.04
CA GLY A 76 10.80 -6.02 -0.08
C GLY A 76 10.24 -4.97 -1.02
N GLU A 77 10.67 -3.72 -0.88
CA GLU A 77 10.27 -2.63 -1.78
C GLU A 77 10.77 -2.89 -3.19
N ARG A 78 12.02 -3.29 -3.36
CA ARG A 78 12.61 -3.53 -4.70
C ARG A 78 11.81 -4.58 -5.49
N LEU A 79 11.47 -5.70 -4.87
CA LEU A 79 10.68 -6.74 -5.51
C LEU A 79 9.24 -6.30 -5.79
N SER A 80 8.65 -5.53 -4.87
CA SER A 80 7.30 -5.00 -5.02
C SER A 80 7.20 -4.00 -6.18
N LEU A 81 8.16 -3.08 -6.29
CA LEU A 81 8.23 -2.12 -7.40
C LEU A 81 8.40 -2.86 -8.74
N GLY A 82 9.34 -3.80 -8.81
CA GLY A 82 9.53 -4.62 -10.02
C GLY A 82 8.29 -5.45 -10.39
N PHE A 83 7.53 -5.91 -9.40
CA PHE A 83 6.24 -6.58 -9.63
C PHE A 83 5.22 -5.62 -10.26
N LEU A 84 5.05 -4.42 -9.71
CA LEU A 84 4.09 -3.43 -10.20
C LEU A 84 4.42 -2.96 -11.63
N ASP A 85 5.70 -2.77 -11.95
CA ASP A 85 6.14 -2.40 -13.31
C ASP A 85 5.83 -3.53 -14.30
N ARG A 86 6.18 -4.79 -13.95
CA ARG A 86 5.85 -5.96 -14.78
C ARG A 86 4.35 -6.14 -14.95
N LEU A 87 3.55 -5.87 -13.92
CA LEU A 87 2.09 -5.92 -14.03
C LEU A 87 1.59 -4.92 -15.09
N CYS A 88 2.10 -3.69 -15.07
CA CYS A 88 1.77 -2.68 -16.08
C CYS A 88 2.27 -3.08 -17.49
N ALA A 89 3.44 -3.70 -17.59
CA ALA A 89 3.96 -4.23 -18.85
C ALA A 89 3.03 -5.31 -19.44
N ARG A 90 2.51 -6.22 -18.61
CA ARG A 90 1.55 -7.25 -19.03
C ARG A 90 0.21 -6.67 -19.49
N VAL A 91 -0.21 -5.52 -18.95
CA VAL A 91 -1.41 -4.82 -19.46
C VAL A 91 -1.21 -4.39 -20.91
N ALA A 92 -0.01 -3.92 -21.28
CA ALA A 92 0.32 -3.53 -22.65
C ALA A 92 0.22 -4.69 -23.67
N GLU A 93 0.36 -5.94 -23.21
CA GLU A 93 0.20 -7.14 -24.06
C GLU A 93 -1.25 -7.37 -24.49
N VAL A 94 -2.23 -6.87 -23.72
CA VAL A 94 -3.67 -7.07 -23.97
C VAL A 94 -4.42 -5.79 -24.35
N TYR A 95 -3.79 -4.63 -24.14
CA TYR A 95 -4.31 -3.29 -24.42
C TYR A 95 -3.15 -2.37 -24.82
N GLU A 96 -3.06 -1.99 -26.08
CA GLU A 96 -1.86 -1.33 -26.65
C GLU A 96 -1.40 -0.05 -25.92
N PRO A 97 -2.29 0.88 -25.51
CA PRO A 97 -1.88 2.05 -24.72
C PRO A 97 -1.28 1.69 -23.35
N GLY A 98 -1.48 0.47 -22.89
CA GLY A 98 -0.89 -0.07 -21.67
C GLY A 98 -1.43 0.55 -20.38
N ALA A 99 -0.60 0.51 -19.35
CA ALA A 99 -0.92 1.07 -18.04
C ALA A 99 0.31 1.72 -17.40
N ARG A 100 0.05 2.63 -16.47
CA ARG A 100 1.04 3.20 -15.56
C ARG A 100 0.54 3.10 -14.12
N MET A 101 1.48 2.93 -13.20
CA MET A 101 1.24 2.88 -11.76
C MET A 101 1.70 4.18 -11.13
N LEU A 102 0.78 4.88 -10.49
CA LEU A 102 1.07 6.03 -9.64
C LEU A 102 1.10 5.58 -8.18
N ILE A 103 2.29 5.54 -7.59
CA ILE A 103 2.50 5.21 -6.18
C ILE A 103 2.23 6.47 -5.36
N CYS A 104 1.11 6.47 -4.64
CA CYS A 104 0.67 7.60 -3.83
C CYS A 104 1.19 7.46 -2.39
N SER A 105 2.43 7.89 -2.13
CA SER A 105 3.05 7.73 -0.82
C SER A 105 2.29 8.51 0.26
N ASP A 106 1.96 7.82 1.34
CA ASP A 106 1.17 8.31 2.45
C ASP A 106 2.00 8.58 3.72
N GLY A 107 3.34 8.57 3.61
CA GLY A 107 4.24 8.75 4.76
C GLY A 107 4.01 10.08 5.48
N HIS A 108 4.11 11.20 4.77
CA HIS A 108 3.95 12.54 5.36
C HIS A 108 2.53 12.84 5.85
N ILE A 109 1.54 12.09 5.37
CA ILE A 109 0.15 12.17 5.86
C ILE A 109 0.09 11.64 7.31
N PHE A 110 0.91 10.63 7.65
CA PHE A 110 0.82 9.92 8.91
C PHE A 110 1.95 10.18 9.91
N GLY A 111 3.07 10.79 9.50
CA GLY A 111 4.32 10.83 10.27
C GLY A 111 4.19 11.03 11.78
N ASP A 112 3.49 12.07 12.23
CA ASP A 112 3.19 12.35 13.64
C ASP A 112 2.32 11.28 14.32
N LEU A 113 1.32 10.73 13.62
CA LEU A 113 0.42 9.69 14.13
C LEU A 113 1.10 8.33 14.25
N ILE A 114 2.03 7.99 13.36
CA ILE A 114 2.82 6.75 13.39
C ILE A 114 4.17 6.92 14.10
N ARG A 115 4.49 8.14 14.55
CA ARG A 115 5.74 8.50 15.24
C ARG A 115 7.00 8.23 14.41
N VAL A 116 6.94 8.52 13.13
CA VAL A 116 8.11 8.51 12.23
C VAL A 116 8.44 9.95 11.85
N PRO A 117 9.65 10.46 12.17
CA PRO A 117 10.07 11.81 11.81
C PRO A 117 10.05 12.04 10.29
N ASP A 118 9.59 13.22 9.86
CA ASP A 118 9.54 13.58 8.43
C ASP A 118 10.86 13.38 7.68
N PRO A 119 12.07 13.69 8.23
CA PRO A 119 13.32 13.41 7.53
C PRO A 119 13.57 11.94 7.20
N LEU A 120 13.03 11.00 8.00
CA LEU A 120 13.13 9.56 7.69
C LEU A 120 12.14 9.17 6.59
N ILE A 121 10.98 9.83 6.53
CA ILE A 121 10.00 9.66 5.44
C ILE A 121 10.59 10.21 4.14
N ASP A 122 11.21 11.39 4.18
CA ASP A 122 11.92 12.00 3.06
C ASP A 122 13.00 11.04 2.52
N ALA A 123 13.88 10.55 3.40
CA ALA A 123 14.95 9.63 3.03
C ALA A 123 14.41 8.31 2.43
N TYR A 124 13.30 7.78 2.98
CA TYR A 124 12.66 6.59 2.42
C TYR A 124 12.09 6.85 1.02
N GLY A 125 11.37 7.96 0.84
CA GLY A 125 10.78 8.35 -0.44
C GLY A 125 11.83 8.60 -1.53
N ASP A 126 12.92 9.29 -1.18
CA ASP A 126 14.02 9.55 -2.11
C ASP A 126 14.74 8.26 -2.51
N ALA A 127 15.03 7.37 -1.55
CA ALA A 127 15.59 6.06 -1.84
C ALA A 127 14.65 5.17 -2.67
N LEU A 128 13.32 5.30 -2.50
CA LEU A 128 12.33 4.58 -3.32
C LEU A 128 12.39 5.06 -4.77
N ARG A 129 12.49 6.37 -5.01
CA ARG A 129 12.66 6.95 -6.35
C ARG A 129 13.98 6.53 -6.99
N ASP A 130 15.04 6.43 -6.20
CA ASP A 130 16.33 5.93 -6.68
C ASP A 130 16.27 4.45 -7.08
N LEU A 131 15.52 3.62 -6.34
CA LEU A 131 15.26 2.23 -6.76
C LEU A 131 14.50 2.17 -8.08
N ILE A 132 13.47 2.99 -8.26
CA ILE A 132 12.68 3.06 -9.51
C ILE A 132 13.59 3.45 -10.68
N ARG A 133 14.37 4.52 -10.53
CA ARG A 133 15.28 5.02 -11.57
C ARG A 133 16.41 4.03 -11.87
N GLY A 134 17.06 3.53 -10.83
CA GLY A 134 18.21 2.62 -10.95
C GLY A 134 17.87 1.27 -11.57
N ALA A 135 16.63 0.79 -11.38
CA ALA A 135 16.15 -0.44 -12.01
C ALA A 135 15.45 -0.22 -13.36
N GLY A 136 15.34 1.02 -13.85
CA GLY A 136 14.69 1.33 -15.13
C GLY A 136 13.20 1.00 -15.16
N LEU A 137 12.49 1.19 -14.04
CA LEU A 137 11.06 0.87 -13.92
C LEU A 137 10.20 2.00 -14.51
N THR A 138 10.10 2.05 -15.84
CA THR A 138 9.56 3.20 -16.58
C THR A 138 8.04 3.34 -16.53
N ARG A 139 7.30 2.38 -15.95
CA ARG A 139 5.83 2.45 -15.82
C ARG A 139 5.37 2.91 -14.44
N LEU A 140 6.31 3.32 -13.58
CA LEU A 140 6.04 3.75 -12.22
C LEU A 140 6.30 5.26 -12.07
N ASP A 141 5.30 5.96 -11.54
CA ASP A 141 5.39 7.34 -11.09
C ASP A 141 5.15 7.41 -9.57
N THR A 142 5.52 8.52 -8.93
CA THR A 142 5.22 8.80 -7.52
C THR A 142 4.34 10.03 -7.37
N PHE A 143 3.49 10.03 -6.35
CA PHE A 143 2.69 11.17 -5.92
C PHE A 143 2.69 11.28 -4.40
N ASP A 144 3.11 12.41 -3.84
CA ASP A 144 3.11 12.67 -2.41
C ASP A 144 2.76 14.14 -2.08
N LEU A 145 2.92 14.55 -0.82
CA LEU A 145 2.58 15.90 -0.39
C LEU A 145 3.50 17.00 -0.95
N ARG A 146 4.68 16.67 -1.48
CA ARG A 146 5.53 17.61 -2.22
C ARG A 146 4.86 17.98 -3.55
N ASP A 147 4.16 17.04 -4.20
CA ASP A 147 3.43 17.29 -5.45
C ASP A 147 2.16 18.14 -5.25
N VAL A 148 1.53 18.05 -4.07
CA VAL A 148 0.27 18.76 -3.76
C VAL A 148 0.52 20.18 -3.25
N HIS A 149 1.50 20.34 -2.37
CA HIS A 149 1.68 21.56 -1.56
C HIS A 149 3.11 22.12 -1.63
N GLY A 150 3.94 21.63 -2.54
CA GLY A 150 5.28 22.18 -2.82
C GLY A 150 6.19 22.19 -1.60
N ASP A 151 6.79 23.33 -1.32
CA ASP A 151 7.83 23.52 -0.29
C ASP A 151 7.29 23.88 1.10
N LEU A 152 5.96 23.84 1.31
CA LEU A 152 5.38 24.06 2.64
C LEU A 152 5.94 23.04 3.66
N ASP A 153 5.99 23.43 4.94
CA ASP A 153 6.38 22.52 6.00
C ASP A 153 5.36 21.37 6.17
N HIS A 154 5.83 20.25 6.70
CA HIS A 154 5.03 19.02 6.78
C HIS A 154 3.79 19.14 7.67
N ASP A 155 3.84 19.93 8.74
CA ASP A 155 2.68 20.14 9.61
C ASP A 155 1.60 20.97 8.92
N THR A 156 2.00 22.04 8.21
CA THR A 156 1.09 22.83 7.38
C THR A 156 0.45 21.97 6.29
N LYS A 157 1.24 21.14 5.58
CA LYS A 157 0.72 20.20 4.57
C LYS A 157 -0.33 19.26 5.15
N ARG A 158 -0.02 18.59 6.28
CA ARG A 158 -0.95 17.69 6.98
C ARG A 158 -2.24 18.41 7.39
N ARG A 159 -2.13 19.63 7.92
CA ARG A 159 -3.26 20.42 8.36
C ARG A 159 -4.18 20.78 7.19
N LEU A 160 -3.63 21.28 6.07
CA LEU A 160 -4.42 21.64 4.88
C LEU A 160 -5.21 20.45 4.32
N VAL A 161 -4.57 19.27 4.20
CA VAL A 161 -5.26 18.06 3.73
C VAL A 161 -6.31 17.59 4.72
N THR A 162 -6.02 17.66 6.02
CA THR A 162 -6.97 17.24 7.06
C THR A 162 -8.19 18.16 7.08
N GLU A 163 -8.01 19.47 7.01
CA GLU A 163 -9.11 20.45 6.99
C GLU A 163 -9.98 20.32 5.74
N ALA A 164 -9.39 20.02 4.59
CA ALA A 164 -10.11 19.93 3.33
C ALA A 164 -10.84 18.59 3.12
N PHE A 165 -10.27 17.46 3.57
CA PHE A 165 -10.76 16.13 3.17
C PHE A 165 -11.05 15.17 4.34
N ALA A 166 -10.56 15.42 5.57
CA ALA A 166 -10.72 14.43 6.63
C ALA A 166 -12.12 14.45 7.26
N PRO A 167 -12.77 13.29 7.45
CA PRO A 167 -13.95 13.22 8.29
C PRO A 167 -13.57 13.50 9.75
N SER A 168 -14.51 14.08 10.50
CA SER A 168 -14.29 14.37 11.91
C SER A 168 -14.11 13.08 12.73
N VAL A 169 -13.24 13.11 13.74
CA VAL A 169 -13.05 11.96 14.65
C VAL A 169 -14.35 11.53 15.34
N PRO A 170 -15.26 12.43 15.78
CA PRO A 170 -16.56 12.03 16.32
C PRO A 170 -17.41 11.24 15.32
N SER A 171 -17.45 11.63 14.05
CA SER A 171 -18.23 10.89 13.04
C SER A 171 -17.62 9.51 12.76
N LEU A 172 -16.30 9.40 12.72
CA LEU A 172 -15.61 8.12 12.60
C LEU A 172 -15.85 7.19 13.80
N ARG A 173 -15.91 7.74 15.00
CA ARG A 173 -16.24 6.96 16.21
C ARG A 173 -17.63 6.37 16.12
N GLU A 174 -18.59 7.17 15.66
CA GLU A 174 -19.97 6.71 15.50
C GLU A 174 -20.08 5.67 14.39
N LEU A 175 -19.47 5.92 13.24
CA LEU A 175 -19.42 4.96 12.15
C LEU A 175 -18.75 3.65 12.56
N ALA A 176 -17.66 3.68 13.34
CA ALA A 176 -17.01 2.47 13.83
C ALA A 176 -17.87 1.62 14.78
N ARG A 177 -18.98 2.16 15.32
CA ARG A 177 -19.94 1.39 16.12
C ARG A 177 -21.03 0.73 15.28
N THR A 178 -21.35 1.32 14.14
CA THR A 178 -22.51 0.93 13.30
C THR A 178 -22.10 0.22 12.02
N ASP A 179 -20.86 0.38 11.57
CA ASP A 179 -20.30 -0.21 10.36
C ASP A 179 -19.15 -1.16 10.69
N GLU A 180 -19.37 -2.47 10.44
CA GLU A 180 -18.40 -3.52 10.78
C GLU A 180 -17.09 -3.40 9.98
N GLU A 181 -17.12 -2.79 8.79
CA GLU A 181 -15.92 -2.55 7.99
C GLU A 181 -15.04 -1.48 8.64
N THR A 182 -15.61 -0.34 8.99
CA THR A 182 -14.92 0.72 9.74
C THR A 182 -14.43 0.19 11.09
N ALA A 183 -15.22 -0.65 11.77
CA ALA A 183 -14.80 -1.32 13.00
C ALA A 183 -13.58 -2.23 12.78
N ARG A 184 -13.57 -3.03 11.69
CA ARG A 184 -12.45 -3.90 11.33
C ARG A 184 -11.19 -3.11 10.98
N LEU A 185 -11.32 -2.04 10.19
CA LEU A 185 -10.22 -1.13 9.88
C LEU A 185 -9.65 -0.53 11.17
N TYR A 186 -10.51 -0.05 12.06
CA TYR A 186 -10.10 0.49 13.36
C TYR A 186 -9.35 -0.53 14.22
N ARG A 187 -9.84 -1.77 14.31
CA ARG A 187 -9.13 -2.86 15.02
C ARG A 187 -7.76 -3.14 14.37
N GLY A 188 -7.70 -3.18 13.05
CA GLY A 188 -6.47 -3.39 12.28
C GLY A 188 -5.43 -2.30 12.54
N ILE A 189 -5.80 -1.03 12.33
CA ILE A 189 -4.93 0.13 12.58
C ILE A 189 -4.47 0.19 14.04
N THR A 190 -5.36 -0.07 15.00
CA THR A 190 -4.97 -0.12 16.42
C THR A 190 -3.90 -1.19 16.67
N ARG A 191 -4.05 -2.39 16.08
CA ARG A 191 -3.06 -3.46 16.18
C ARG A 191 -1.72 -3.03 15.57
N PHE A 192 -1.72 -2.44 14.38
CA PHE A 192 -0.50 -1.94 13.74
C PHE A 192 0.23 -0.92 14.61
N LEU A 193 -0.49 0.08 15.14
CA LEU A 193 0.11 1.10 15.99
C LEU A 193 0.70 0.52 17.28
N VAL A 194 0.08 -0.50 17.86
CA VAL A 194 0.63 -1.22 19.03
C VAL A 194 1.90 -1.97 18.66
N GLU A 195 1.89 -2.71 17.56
CA GLU A 195 3.06 -3.49 17.10
C GLU A 195 4.23 -2.61 16.66
N ASP A 196 3.97 -1.41 16.15
CA ASP A 196 5.00 -0.46 15.72
C ASP A 196 5.60 0.34 16.89
N THR A 197 4.97 0.33 18.07
CA THR A 197 5.50 1.06 19.23
C THR A 197 6.37 0.14 20.09
N ALA A 198 7.67 0.07 19.80
CA ALA A 198 8.62 -0.76 20.54
C ALA A 198 9.01 -0.15 21.91
N ASP A 199 9.28 1.15 21.95
CA ASP A 199 9.92 1.82 23.09
C ASP A 199 8.93 2.42 24.11
N PHE A 200 7.74 1.82 24.26
CA PHE A 200 6.74 2.32 25.19
C PHE A 200 7.09 1.96 26.64
N THR A 201 7.30 2.96 27.49
CA THR A 201 7.73 2.77 28.89
C THR A 201 6.59 2.46 29.87
N GLY A 202 5.33 2.60 29.45
CA GLY A 202 4.16 2.34 30.28
C GLY A 202 3.61 0.91 30.18
N THR A 203 2.43 0.67 30.76
CA THR A 203 1.78 -0.65 30.69
C THR A 203 1.22 -0.95 29.29
N ARG A 204 1.11 -2.24 28.94
CA ARG A 204 0.49 -2.67 27.66
C ARG A 204 -0.92 -2.13 27.48
N SER A 205 -1.70 -2.02 28.56
CA SER A 205 -3.04 -1.43 28.53
C SER A 205 -3.01 0.08 28.27
N ALA A 206 -2.03 0.80 28.80
CA ALA A 206 -1.83 2.22 28.50
C ALA A 206 -1.47 2.43 27.02
N LEU A 207 -0.55 1.62 26.48
CA LEU A 207 -0.21 1.63 25.06
C LEU A 207 -1.45 1.38 24.20
N GLN A 208 -2.24 0.34 24.51
CA GLN A 208 -3.46 0.04 23.77
C GLN A 208 -4.45 1.21 23.76
N ARG A 209 -4.66 1.88 24.90
CA ARG A 209 -5.55 3.05 24.97
C ARG A 209 -5.03 4.21 24.12
N GLU A 210 -3.73 4.48 24.17
CA GLU A 210 -3.10 5.53 23.39
C GLU A 210 -3.22 5.26 21.87
N CYS A 211 -2.89 4.04 21.43
CA CYS A 211 -3.02 3.61 20.05
C CYS A 211 -4.48 3.64 19.55
N ARG A 212 -5.46 3.27 20.39
CA ARG A 212 -6.89 3.39 20.05
C ARG A 212 -7.28 4.84 19.76
N THR A 213 -6.78 5.79 20.54
CA THR A 213 -7.01 7.22 20.30
C THR A 213 -6.39 7.67 18.98
N ARG A 214 -5.11 7.33 18.75
CA ARG A 214 -4.40 7.68 17.50
C ARG A 214 -4.99 7.02 16.25
N ALA A 215 -5.54 5.81 16.38
CA ALA A 215 -6.10 5.06 15.25
C ALA A 215 -7.20 5.84 14.51
N TYR A 216 -8.03 6.61 15.20
CA TYR A 216 -9.03 7.46 14.55
C TYR A 216 -8.39 8.56 13.68
N GLY A 217 -7.30 9.16 14.13
CA GLY A 217 -6.54 10.12 13.33
C GLY A 217 -5.97 9.48 12.06
N VAL A 218 -5.44 8.27 12.18
CA VAL A 218 -4.89 7.52 11.03
C VAL A 218 -6.00 7.20 10.03
N ILE A 219 -7.18 6.76 10.49
CA ILE A 219 -8.33 6.49 9.61
C ILE A 219 -8.82 7.77 8.93
N ALA A 220 -8.93 8.87 9.69
CA ALA A 220 -9.36 10.16 9.15
C ALA A 220 -8.44 10.62 8.03
N ARG A 221 -7.12 10.57 8.27
CA ARG A 221 -6.12 10.98 7.27
C ARG A 221 -5.96 10.00 6.12
N SER A 222 -6.20 8.70 6.34
CA SER A 222 -6.23 7.70 5.26
C SER A 222 -7.40 7.95 4.31
N ARG A 223 -8.57 8.33 4.83
CA ARG A 223 -9.71 8.75 4.01
C ARG A 223 -9.40 10.08 3.29
N ALA A 224 -8.88 11.06 4.01
CA ALA A 224 -8.48 12.35 3.45
C ALA A 224 -7.49 12.19 2.29
N TRP A 225 -6.47 11.35 2.45
CA TRP A 225 -5.50 11.06 1.40
C TRP A 225 -6.15 10.37 0.20
N GLY A 226 -7.03 9.41 0.44
CA GLY A 226 -7.80 8.75 -0.62
C GLY A 226 -8.67 9.70 -1.44
N ASP A 227 -9.27 10.71 -0.80
CA ASP A 227 -10.13 11.70 -1.43
C ASP A 227 -9.31 12.78 -2.15
N LEU A 228 -8.17 13.19 -1.59
CA LEU A 228 -7.21 14.06 -2.26
C LEU A 228 -6.63 13.42 -3.53
N ILE A 229 -6.26 12.13 -3.47
CA ILE A 229 -5.85 11.39 -4.68
C ILE A 229 -6.96 11.39 -5.71
N ALA A 230 -8.21 11.13 -5.31
CA ALA A 230 -9.35 11.15 -6.23
C ALA A 230 -9.61 12.54 -6.82
N HIS A 231 -9.32 13.61 -6.07
CA HIS A 231 -9.40 14.99 -6.56
C HIS A 231 -8.35 15.27 -7.66
N HIS A 232 -7.10 14.84 -7.47
CA HIS A 232 -6.03 15.03 -8.46
C HIS A 232 -6.07 14.03 -9.62
N HIS A 233 -6.59 12.83 -9.38
CA HIS A 233 -6.65 11.72 -10.33
C HIS A 233 -8.07 11.13 -10.41
N PRO A 234 -9.06 11.91 -10.89
CA PRO A 234 -10.47 11.53 -10.89
C PRO A 234 -10.79 10.34 -11.80
N ARG A 235 -9.97 10.13 -12.83
CA ARG A 235 -9.96 8.93 -13.66
C ARG A 235 -8.77 8.09 -13.23
N SER A 236 -9.02 7.04 -12.46
CA SER A 236 -8.01 6.06 -12.05
C SER A 236 -8.66 4.74 -11.65
N VAL A 237 -7.91 3.66 -11.82
CA VAL A 237 -8.22 2.38 -11.20
C VAL A 237 -7.62 2.40 -9.79
N ARG A 238 -8.48 2.44 -8.76
CA ARG A 238 -8.06 2.69 -7.38
C ARG A 238 -7.59 1.39 -6.74
N LEU A 239 -6.28 1.22 -6.57
CA LEU A 239 -5.71 0.09 -5.84
C LEU A 239 -5.61 0.39 -4.34
N SER A 240 -5.39 -0.66 -3.54
CA SER A 240 -5.20 -0.57 -2.10
C SER A 240 -4.28 -1.69 -1.62
N ILE A 241 -3.42 -1.41 -0.66
CA ILE A 241 -2.63 -2.44 0.04
C ILE A 241 -3.41 -3.13 1.17
N HIS A 242 -4.66 -2.74 1.41
CA HIS A 242 -5.55 -3.37 2.39
C HIS A 242 -6.62 -4.22 1.70
N PRO A 243 -7.05 -5.33 2.32
CA PRO A 243 -8.21 -6.07 1.83
C PRO A 243 -9.43 -5.16 1.66
N GLN A 244 -10.18 -5.37 0.57
CA GLN A 244 -11.39 -4.62 0.26
C GLN A 244 -12.59 -5.57 0.21
N ARG A 245 -13.79 -5.05 0.52
CA ARG A 245 -15.02 -5.83 0.37
C ARG A 245 -15.36 -6.05 -1.12
N PRO A 246 -16.09 -7.13 -1.46
CA PRO A 246 -16.68 -7.26 -2.80
C PRO A 246 -17.48 -6.01 -3.18
N GLY A 247 -17.35 -5.56 -4.42
CA GLY A 247 -18.00 -4.34 -4.92
C GLY A 247 -17.42 -3.02 -4.41
N SER A 248 -16.30 -3.02 -3.69
CA SER A 248 -15.58 -1.79 -3.34
C SER A 248 -15.01 -1.12 -4.59
N GLU A 249 -15.03 0.22 -4.63
CA GLU A 249 -14.31 0.98 -5.65
C GLU A 249 -12.80 0.73 -5.62
N LYS A 250 -12.27 0.38 -4.44
CA LYS A 250 -10.85 0.07 -4.25
C LYS A 250 -10.63 -1.42 -4.49
N PHE A 251 -9.57 -1.74 -5.23
CA PHE A 251 -9.12 -3.10 -5.45
C PHE A 251 -7.90 -3.42 -4.56
N GLY A 252 -8.06 -4.36 -3.64
CA GLY A 252 -6.94 -4.80 -2.80
C GLY A 252 -5.89 -5.54 -3.62
N ILE A 253 -4.62 -5.16 -3.57
CA ILE A 253 -3.54 -5.84 -4.30
C ILE A 253 -2.46 -6.37 -3.34
N ARG A 254 -2.05 -7.63 -3.55
CA ARG A 254 -0.86 -8.22 -2.93
C ARG A 254 0.35 -7.83 -3.75
N LEU A 255 1.40 -7.37 -3.08
CA LEU A 255 2.66 -6.97 -3.73
C LEU A 255 3.63 -8.14 -3.85
N LEU A 256 3.65 -8.99 -2.81
CA LEU A 256 4.49 -10.16 -2.70
C LEU A 256 3.71 -11.26 -1.97
N GLU A 257 4.20 -12.50 -2.06
CA GLU A 257 3.66 -13.61 -1.31
C GLU A 257 3.83 -13.38 0.20
N ALA A 258 2.78 -13.64 0.98
CA ALA A 258 2.79 -13.51 2.43
C ALA A 258 1.72 -14.40 3.06
N ALA A 259 1.99 -14.95 4.24
CA ALA A 259 0.99 -15.69 5.01
C ALA A 259 -0.11 -14.78 5.59
N ASP A 260 0.26 -13.56 5.99
CA ASP A 260 -0.68 -12.56 6.46
C ASP A 260 -1.12 -11.66 5.29
N ALA A 261 -2.43 -11.62 5.02
CA ALA A 261 -3.04 -10.77 4.01
C ALA A 261 -2.86 -9.26 4.30
N TRP A 262 -2.38 -8.88 5.48
CA TRP A 262 -2.03 -7.52 5.84
C TRP A 262 -0.55 -7.18 5.73
N ALA A 263 0.31 -8.15 5.43
CA ALA A 263 1.73 -7.91 5.29
C ALA A 263 2.01 -6.91 4.14
N THR A 264 2.90 -5.95 4.41
CA THR A 264 3.45 -5.03 3.43
C THR A 264 4.96 -4.96 3.61
N PRO A 265 5.71 -4.62 2.54
CA PRO A 265 7.18 -4.59 2.57
C PRO A 265 7.77 -3.69 3.67
N TRP A 266 7.06 -2.63 4.03
CA TRP A 266 7.51 -1.68 5.04
C TRP A 266 7.23 -2.09 6.50
N HIS A 267 6.52 -3.20 6.71
CA HIS A 267 6.27 -3.76 8.05
C HIS A 267 6.88 -5.15 8.24
N THR A 268 7.62 -5.65 7.26
CA THR A 268 8.12 -7.04 7.20
C THR A 268 9.50 -7.08 6.54
N VAL A 269 10.08 -8.28 6.47
CA VAL A 269 11.30 -8.56 5.71
C VAL A 269 11.04 -9.63 4.66
N VAL A 270 11.91 -9.69 3.65
CA VAL A 270 11.90 -10.78 2.66
C VAL A 270 12.70 -11.96 3.18
N LEU A 271 12.14 -13.17 3.04
CA LEU A 271 12.89 -14.42 3.04
C LEU A 271 12.90 -14.99 1.62
N ARG A 272 14.09 -15.28 1.09
CA ARG A 272 14.29 -16.04 -0.14
C ARG A 272 14.48 -17.51 0.18
N THR A 273 13.67 -18.37 -0.42
CA THR A 273 13.83 -19.83 -0.31
C THR A 273 15.00 -20.30 -1.16
N ARG A 274 15.51 -21.51 -0.90
CA ARG A 274 16.57 -22.12 -1.73
C ARG A 274 16.17 -22.27 -3.21
N GLY A 275 14.87 -22.32 -3.52
CA GLY A 275 14.33 -22.35 -4.88
C GLY A 275 14.21 -20.97 -5.53
N GLY A 276 14.63 -19.89 -4.86
CA GLY A 276 14.60 -18.52 -5.36
C GLY A 276 13.27 -17.77 -5.17
N ALA A 277 12.24 -18.42 -4.63
CA ALA A 277 10.97 -17.78 -4.30
C ALA A 277 11.17 -16.78 -3.14
N ALA A 278 10.47 -15.65 -3.19
CA ALA A 278 10.57 -14.60 -2.19
C ALA A 278 9.20 -14.37 -1.54
N ARG A 279 9.18 -14.33 -0.21
CA ARG A 279 7.97 -14.06 0.58
C ARG A 279 8.23 -13.05 1.68
N LEU A 280 7.21 -12.27 2.02
CA LEU A 280 7.21 -11.38 3.18
C LEU A 280 6.88 -12.17 4.44
N MET A 281 7.63 -11.94 5.50
CA MET A 281 7.37 -12.50 6.82
C MET A 281 7.92 -11.61 7.94
N ARG A 282 7.57 -11.93 9.18
CA ARG A 282 8.11 -11.24 10.35
C ARG A 282 9.62 -11.47 10.43
N ARG A 283 10.36 -10.42 10.78
CA ARG A 283 11.82 -10.46 10.92
C ARG A 283 12.29 -11.56 11.88
N GLU A 284 11.63 -11.70 13.04
CA GLU A 284 11.96 -12.76 14.01
C GLU A 284 11.86 -14.18 13.42
N ASP A 285 10.92 -14.40 12.50
CA ASP A 285 10.70 -15.72 11.90
C ASP A 285 11.73 -15.97 10.79
N ALA A 286 12.07 -14.94 10.01
CA ALA A 286 13.13 -15.00 9.02
C ALA A 286 14.51 -15.24 9.64
N GLU A 287 14.81 -14.62 10.79
CA GLU A 287 16.06 -14.80 11.54
C GLU A 287 16.25 -16.23 12.05
N ARG A 288 15.16 -16.93 12.39
CA ARG A 288 15.22 -18.32 12.87
C ARG A 288 15.61 -19.33 11.80
N VAL A 289 15.26 -19.06 10.54
CA VAL A 289 15.38 -20.02 9.43
C VAL A 289 16.32 -19.56 8.32
N GLY A 290 16.83 -18.33 8.41
CA GLY A 290 17.59 -17.71 7.34
C GLY A 290 18.81 -16.94 7.81
N ARG A 291 19.72 -16.71 6.88
CA ARG A 291 20.93 -15.88 7.06
C ARG A 291 20.69 -14.50 6.45
N LEU A 292 21.08 -13.45 7.17
CA LEU A 292 21.01 -12.09 6.67
C LEU A 292 21.96 -11.90 5.48
N VAL A 293 21.42 -11.38 4.38
CA VAL A 293 22.16 -10.99 3.18
C VAL A 293 22.35 -9.48 3.18
N LEU A 294 23.58 -9.06 2.87
CA LEU A 294 23.91 -7.67 2.63
C LEU A 294 23.96 -7.40 1.12
N ARG A 295 23.42 -6.25 0.70
CA ARG A 295 23.63 -5.69 -0.65
C ARG A 295 24.24 -4.30 -0.47
N ASP A 296 25.35 -4.04 -1.16
CA ASP A 296 26.09 -2.77 -1.08
C ASP A 296 26.41 -2.36 0.38
N GLY A 297 26.78 -3.36 1.19
CA GLY A 297 27.11 -3.18 2.61
C GLY A 297 25.91 -2.95 3.54
N ARG A 298 24.67 -3.01 3.04
CA ARG A 298 23.44 -2.77 3.82
C ARG A 298 22.59 -4.05 3.94
N PRO A 299 21.91 -4.28 5.09
CA PRO A 299 20.91 -5.33 5.24
C PRO A 299 19.87 -5.29 4.12
N SER A 300 19.66 -6.43 3.44
CA SER A 300 18.76 -6.51 2.27
C SER A 300 17.58 -7.44 2.51
N HIS A 301 17.84 -8.69 2.91
CA HIS A 301 16.84 -9.74 3.12
C HIS A 301 17.47 -10.94 3.83
N TYR A 302 16.68 -11.96 4.13
CA TYR A 302 17.16 -13.26 4.61
C TYR A 302 17.13 -14.30 3.47
N GLU A 303 18.11 -15.21 3.47
CA GLU A 303 18.12 -16.42 2.64
C GLU A 303 17.96 -17.65 3.53
N GLU A 304 17.06 -18.55 3.17
CA GLU A 304 16.79 -19.80 3.89
C GLU A 304 18.05 -20.68 3.96
N VAL A 305 18.41 -21.11 5.18
CA VAL A 305 19.63 -21.90 5.44
C VAL A 305 19.41 -23.36 5.24
#